data_AF-A0A815RU42-F1
#
_entry.id   AF-A0A815RU42-F1
#
_cell.length_a   1.000
_cell.length_b   1.000
_cell.length_c   1.000
_cell.angle_alpha   90.00
_cell.angle_beta   90.00
_cell.angle_gamma   90.00
#
_symmetry.space_group_name_H-M   'P 1'
#
loop_
_entity.id
_entity.type
_entity.pdbx_description
1 polymer ?
#
loop_
_entity_poly.entity_id
_entity_poly.type
_entity_poly.pdbx_seq_one_letter_code
_entity_poly.pdbx_strand_id
1 'polypeptide(L)'
;MQHLRIVSTAYGFGVYFSATADYSHGFTQPNLNGERFMFLSRVLVGKTTIGNSSMKTRPVGFDTTTDGKHIFVTFHDAQAYAEYLICYK
;
A
#
# COMPACT_ATOMS: atom_id res chain seq x y z
N MET A 1 0.88 7.46 18.05
CA MET A 1 0.25 8.00 16.83
C MET A 1 1.35 8.36 15.85
N GLN A 2 1.70 7.43 14.96
CA GLN A 2 2.81 7.59 14.02
C GLN A 2 2.31 8.24 12.72
N HIS A 3 3.12 9.19 12.27
CA HIS A 3 2.88 10.10 11.17
C HIS A 3 2.85 9.34 9.83
N LEU A 4 1.67 9.17 9.25
CA LEU A 4 1.52 8.77 7.85
C LEU A 4 1.97 9.97 7.00
N ARG A 5 3.25 10.01 6.60
CA ARG A 5 3.70 10.97 5.60
C ARG A 5 2.91 10.72 4.32
N ILE A 6 2.35 11.79 3.75
CA ILE A 6 1.80 11.77 2.40
C ILE A 6 2.98 11.49 1.45
N VAL A 7 3.22 10.21 1.18
CA VAL A 7 4.03 9.79 0.05
C VAL A 7 3.30 10.34 -1.17
N SER A 8 4.00 11.06 -2.05
CA SER A 8 3.47 11.52 -3.33
C SER A 8 2.67 10.38 -3.96
N THR A 9 1.35 10.54 -4.02
CA THR A 9 0.41 9.47 -4.36
C THR A 9 0.45 9.23 -5.85
N ALA A 10 1.54 8.64 -6.37
CA ALA A 10 1.80 8.55 -7.81
C ALA A 10 0.70 7.78 -8.57
N TYR A 11 0.03 6.84 -7.91
CA TYR A 11 -0.95 5.94 -8.53
C TYR A 11 -2.36 6.07 -7.94
N GLY A 12 -2.61 7.11 -7.14
CA GLY A 12 -3.93 7.42 -6.56
C GLY A 12 -3.89 7.61 -5.05
N PHE A 13 -4.89 8.30 -4.51
CA PHE A 13 -5.05 8.55 -3.08
C PHE A 13 -5.71 7.35 -2.41
N GLY A 14 -4.89 6.41 -1.96
CA GLY A 14 -5.35 5.19 -1.32
C GLY A 14 -4.24 4.51 -0.52
N VAL A 15 -4.48 3.27 -0.10
CA VAL A 15 -3.50 2.48 0.66
C VAL A 15 -2.70 1.61 -0.30
N TYR A 16 -1.37 1.73 -0.23
CA TYR A 16 -0.42 1.09 -1.13
C TYR A 16 0.08 -0.23 -0.54
N PHE A 17 0.00 -1.28 -1.33
CA PHE A 17 0.51 -2.61 -1.01
C PHE A 17 1.51 -3.05 -2.07
N SER A 18 2.48 -3.86 -1.68
CA SER A 18 3.39 -4.52 -2.61
C SER A 18 3.35 -6.03 -2.46
N ALA A 19 3.60 -6.74 -3.56
CA ALA A 19 3.71 -8.19 -3.58
C ALA A 19 5.03 -8.70 -2.95
N THR A 20 6.05 -7.84 -2.79
CA THR A 20 7.34 -8.23 -2.22
C THR A 20 7.68 -7.44 -0.97
N ALA A 21 8.31 -8.14 -0.01
CA ALA A 21 8.79 -7.53 1.22
C ALA A 21 9.95 -6.55 0.95
N ASP A 22 10.84 -6.87 -0.01
CA ASP A 22 11.98 -6.03 -0.36
C ASP A 22 11.55 -4.65 -0.87
N TYR A 23 10.50 -4.59 -1.70
CA TYR A 23 9.96 -3.32 -2.16
C TYR A 23 9.32 -2.55 -1.00
N SER A 24 8.55 -3.25 -0.16
CA SER A 24 7.90 -2.67 1.03
C SER A 24 8.91 -2.16 2.06
N HIS A 25 10.08 -2.79 2.18
CA HIS A 25 11.14 -2.40 3.12
C HIS A 25 11.56 -0.94 2.95
N GLY A 26 11.67 -0.46 1.70
CA GLY A 26 12.01 0.93 1.40
C GLY A 26 11.01 1.96 1.93
N PHE A 27 9.79 1.53 2.28
CA PHE A 27 8.74 2.37 2.87
C PHE A 27 8.62 2.19 4.40
N THR A 28 9.41 1.28 5.00
CA THR A 28 9.49 1.16 6.45
C THR A 28 10.51 2.14 7.02
N GLN A 29 10.23 2.68 8.20
CA GLN A 29 11.18 3.49 8.96
C GLN A 29 11.52 2.77 10.26
N PRO A 30 12.82 2.64 10.58
CA PRO A 30 13.22 2.05 11.85
C PRO A 30 12.79 2.97 13.00
N ASN A 31 12.36 2.38 14.11
CA ASN A 31 12.12 3.08 15.36
C ASN A 31 13.47 3.39 16.07
N LEU A 32 13.41 3.96 17.28
CA LEU A 32 14.59 4.30 18.07
C LEU A 32 15.47 3.07 18.42
N ASN A 33 14.90 1.87 18.42
CA ASN A 33 15.60 0.61 18.69
C ASN A 33 16.15 -0.07 17.40
N GLY A 34 15.99 0.59 16.24
CA GLY A 34 16.34 0.05 14.94
C GLY A 34 15.33 -0.95 14.37
N GLU A 35 14.16 -1.12 15.01
CA GLU A 35 13.14 -2.08 14.57
C GLU A 35 12.20 -1.46 13.54
N ARG A 36 11.83 -2.26 12.55
CA ARG A 36 10.92 -1.94 11.47
C ARG A 36 9.68 -2.79 11.60
N PHE A 37 8.58 -2.22 11.14
CA PHE A 37 7.27 -2.85 11.18
C PHE A 37 6.71 -2.94 9.76
N MET A 38 6.17 -4.10 9.40
CA MET A 38 5.53 -4.33 8.12
C MET A 38 4.26 -5.15 8.31
N PHE A 39 3.15 -4.71 7.71
CA PHE A 39 1.93 -5.51 7.66
C PHE A 39 1.98 -6.50 6.51
N LEU A 40 1.72 -7.78 6.81
CA LEU A 40 1.32 -8.76 5.81
C LEU A 40 -0.21 -8.80 5.78
N SER A 41 -0.79 -8.43 4.64
CA SER A 41 -2.24 -8.27 4.49
C SER A 41 -2.77 -9.12 3.36
N ARG A 42 -3.99 -9.65 3.52
CA ARG A 42 -4.78 -10.18 2.41
C ARG A 42 -5.54 -9.03 1.79
N VAL A 43 -5.33 -8.80 0.50
CA VAL A 43 -5.87 -7.63 -0.22
C VAL A 43 -6.77 -8.11 -1.36
N LEU A 44 -7.99 -7.57 -1.41
CA LEU A 44 -8.93 -7.78 -2.51
C LEU A 44 -8.55 -6.88 -3.70
N VAL A 45 -7.57 -7.33 -4.49
CA VAL A 45 -7.02 -6.58 -5.63
C VAL A 45 -8.04 -6.45 -6.78
N GLY A 46 -8.77 -7.52 -7.09
CA GLY A 46 -9.80 -7.48 -8.14
C GLY A 46 -9.27 -7.02 -9.50
N LYS A 47 -10.07 -6.24 -10.22
CA LYS A 47 -9.69 -5.65 -11.52
C LYS A 47 -8.83 -4.42 -11.30
N THR A 48 -7.68 -4.37 -11.98
CA THR A 48 -6.70 -3.29 -11.82
C THR A 48 -6.56 -2.44 -13.07
N THR A 49 -6.26 -1.15 -12.91
CA THR A 49 -5.82 -0.27 -14.01
C THR A 49 -4.62 0.57 -13.59
N ILE A 50 -3.90 1.16 -14.55
CA ILE A 50 -2.80 2.08 -14.25
C ILE A 50 -3.34 3.30 -13.51
N GLY A 51 -2.75 3.58 -12.34
CA GLY A 51 -3.10 4.72 -11.51
C GLY A 51 -2.43 6.01 -11.95
N ASN A 52 -2.95 7.14 -11.48
CA ASN A 52 -2.26 8.43 -11.56
C ASN A 52 -2.50 9.28 -10.31
N SER A 53 -1.71 10.35 -10.17
CA SER A 53 -1.70 11.18 -8.98
C SER A 53 -2.90 12.09 -8.77
N SER A 54 -3.85 12.15 -9.70
CA SER A 54 -5.11 12.88 -9.54
C SER A 54 -6.28 12.01 -9.04
N MET A 55 -6.11 10.68 -9.03
CA MET A 55 -7.19 9.74 -8.75
C MET A 55 -7.49 9.68 -7.24
N LYS A 56 -8.60 10.29 -6.82
CA LYS A 56 -9.06 10.27 -5.42
C LYS A 56 -9.87 9.03 -5.04
N THR A 57 -10.39 8.33 -6.05
CA THR A 57 -11.24 7.13 -5.89
C THR A 57 -10.87 6.14 -7.00
N ARG A 58 -11.30 4.88 -6.83
CA ARG A 58 -11.10 3.85 -7.86
C ARG A 58 -11.78 4.25 -9.18
N PRO A 59 -11.15 4.02 -10.34
CA PRO A 59 -11.80 4.19 -11.64
C PRO A 59 -13.03 3.29 -11.80
N VAL A 60 -14.01 3.75 -12.60
CA VAL A 60 -15.25 2.98 -12.84
C VAL A 60 -14.91 1.63 -13.48
N GLY A 61 -15.43 0.55 -12.89
CA GLY A 61 -15.21 -0.82 -13.38
C GLY A 61 -13.91 -1.47 -12.90
N PHE A 62 -13.12 -0.78 -12.08
CA PHE A 62 -11.90 -1.29 -11.46
C PHE A 62 -11.99 -1.24 -9.94
N ASP A 63 -11.25 -2.12 -9.29
CA ASP A 63 -11.23 -2.30 -7.84
C ASP A 63 -10.00 -1.64 -7.21
N THR A 64 -8.85 -1.68 -7.91
CA THR A 64 -7.59 -1.05 -7.49
C THR A 64 -6.87 -0.36 -8.65
N THR A 65 -5.88 0.48 -8.32
CA THR A 65 -4.91 0.97 -9.29
C THR A 65 -3.54 0.33 -9.07
N THR A 66 -2.67 0.39 -10.07
CA THR A 66 -1.32 -0.22 -10.02
C THR A 66 -0.30 0.65 -10.76
N ASP A 67 0.98 0.45 -10.44
CA ASP A 67 2.13 0.91 -11.24
C ASP A 67 2.43 -0.04 -12.43
N GLY A 68 1.73 -1.17 -12.51
CA GLY A 68 1.93 -2.21 -13.50
C GLY A 68 3.02 -3.22 -13.14
N LYS A 69 3.64 -3.13 -11.95
CA LYS A 69 4.75 -4.00 -11.54
C LYS A 69 4.70 -4.40 -10.07
N HIS A 70 4.82 -3.44 -9.16
CA HIS A 70 5.14 -3.70 -7.76
C HIS A 70 4.08 -3.22 -6.78
N ILE A 71 3.17 -2.33 -7.19
CA ILE A 71 2.23 -1.63 -6.31
C ILE A 71 0.79 -1.94 -6.70
N PHE A 72 -0.05 -2.14 -5.69
CA PHE A 72 -1.50 -2.08 -5.78
C PHE A 72 -2.03 -1.05 -4.79
N VAL A 73 -2.95 -0.19 -5.23
CA VAL A 73 -3.56 0.85 -4.41
C VAL A 73 -5.04 0.55 -4.23
N THR A 74 -5.47 0.42 -2.98
CA THR A 74 -6.87 0.22 -2.59
C THR A 74 -7.51 1.53 -2.17
N PHE A 75 -8.84 1.64 -2.32
CA PHE A 75 -9.58 2.87 -2.07
C PHE A 75 -10.68 2.72 -1.01
N HIS A 76 -10.82 1.54 -0.40
CA HIS A 76 -11.83 1.23 0.61
C HIS A 76 -11.22 0.46 1.78
N ASP A 77 -11.61 0.81 3.01
CA ASP A 77 -11.05 0.23 4.24
C ASP A 77 -11.25 -1.30 4.34
N ALA A 78 -12.36 -1.80 3.80
CA ALA A 78 -12.67 -3.24 3.81
C ALA A 78 -11.93 -4.05 2.72
N GLN A 79 -11.13 -3.42 1.85
CA GLN A 79 -10.38 -4.14 0.80
C GLN A 79 -9.11 -4.82 1.30
N ALA A 80 -8.67 -4.54 2.52
CA ALA A 80 -7.47 -5.14 3.10
C ALA A 80 -7.73 -5.67 4.49
N TYR A 81 -7.33 -6.91 4.73
CA TYR A 81 -7.30 -7.54 6.05
C TYR A 81 -5.85 -7.71 6.48
N ALA A 82 -5.43 -6.93 7.48
CA ALA A 82 -4.10 -7.05 8.07
C ALA A 82 -4.02 -8.35 8.89
N GLU A 83 -3.32 -9.34 8.35
CA GLU A 83 -3.26 -10.67 8.94
C GLU A 83 -2.13 -10.78 9.97
N TYR A 84 -0.99 -10.16 9.68
CA TYR A 84 0.17 -10.15 10.57
C TYR A 84 0.86 -8.80 10.61
N LEU A 85 1.46 -8.48 11.76
CA LEU A 85 2.44 -7.42 11.93
C LEU A 85 3.81 -8.05 12.14
N ILE A 86 4.69 -7.89 11.16
CA ILE A 86 6.06 -8.39 11.19
C ILE A 86 6.94 -7.32 11.81
N CYS A 87 7.71 -7.69 12.84
CA CYS A 87 8.76 -6.87 13.44
C CYS A 87 10.13 -7.46 13.06
N TYR A 88 11.02 -6.64 12.51
CA TYR A 88 12.36 -7.04 12.07
C TYR A 88 13.34 -5.85 12.15
N LYS A 89 14.60 -6.03 11.79
CA LYS A 89 15.62 -4.95 11.74
C LYS A 89 16.19 -4.81 10.34
#